data_AF-A0A7W9BAJ0-F1
#
_entry.id   AF-A0A7W9BAJ0-F1
#
_cell.length_a   1.000
_cell.length_b   1.000
_cell.length_c   1.000
_cell.angle_alpha   90.00
_cell.angle_beta   90.00
_cell.angle_gamma   90.00
#
_symmetry.space_group_name_H-M   'P 1'
#
loop_
_entity.id
_entity.type
_entity.pdbx_description
1 polymer ?
#
loop_
_entity_poly.entity_id
_entity_poly.type
_entity_poly.pdbx_seq_one_letter_code
_entity_poly.pdbx_strand_id
1 'polypeptide(L)'
;MRLCHALAAIALSAAIAAPANAAMTVGAFLARAEPLRANPLIALMSPDYPVLKAEADAATRALRADAAQRKAAGKKPIACMPEGEKLGITDMLDGLDELSPKEKRLPLKDGYARVLAKTFPCR
;
A
#
# COMPACT_ATOMS: atom_id res chain seq x y z
N MET A 1 29.48 36.15 40.66
CA MET A 1 29.31 37.21 39.63
C MET A 1 30.48 37.04 38.66
N ARG A 2 30.40 36.80 37.36
CA ARG A 2 29.39 36.76 36.29
C ARG A 2 29.95 35.79 35.22
N LEU A 3 29.22 34.72 34.87
CA LEU A 3 28.65 34.49 33.53
C LEU A 3 29.53 34.85 32.32
N CYS A 4 30.02 33.85 31.60
CA CYS A 4 30.31 33.94 30.15
C CYS A 4 29.74 32.69 29.48
N HIS A 5 28.51 32.82 28.98
CA HIS A 5 27.88 31.89 28.04
C HIS A 5 28.20 32.36 26.62
N ALA A 6 28.67 31.47 25.75
CA ALA A 6 28.63 31.70 24.31
C ALA A 6 28.22 30.40 23.60
N LEU A 7 26.91 30.17 23.64
CA LEU A 7 26.04 29.64 22.57
C LEU A 7 26.64 28.61 21.59
N ALA A 8 26.47 27.33 21.92
CA ALA A 8 26.39 26.28 20.92
C ALA A 8 24.99 26.33 20.26
N ALA A 9 24.90 26.84 19.04
CA ALA A 9 23.69 26.81 18.24
C ALA A 9 23.46 25.38 17.73
N ILE A 10 22.73 24.57 18.51
CA ILE A 10 22.19 23.30 18.02
C ILE A 10 20.99 23.64 17.16
N ALA A 11 21.20 23.68 15.85
CA ALA A 11 20.14 23.73 14.86
C ALA A 11 19.36 22.41 14.92
N LEU A 12 18.27 22.41 15.69
CA LEU A 12 17.31 21.33 15.75
C LEU A 12 16.49 21.38 14.46
N SER A 13 16.97 20.71 13.42
CA SER A 13 16.23 20.49 12.18
C SER A 13 14.96 19.69 12.49
N ALA A 14 13.84 20.37 12.68
CA ALA A 14 12.52 19.76 12.73
C ALA A 14 12.26 19.12 11.36
N ALA A 15 12.41 17.81 11.28
CA ALA A 15 11.92 17.03 10.15
C ALA A 15 10.39 17.15 10.15
N ILE A 16 9.87 18.03 9.31
CA ILE A 16 8.44 18.14 9.04
C ILE A 16 8.07 16.84 8.34
N ALA A 17 7.54 15.88 9.09
CA ALA A 17 6.92 14.69 8.51
C ALA A 17 5.75 15.19 7.66
N ALA A 18 5.88 15.13 6.34
CA ALA A 18 4.77 15.39 5.43
C ALA A 18 3.57 14.55 5.88
N PRO A 19 2.34 15.09 5.85
CA PRO A 19 1.17 14.30 6.20
C PRO A 19 1.15 13.10 5.27
N ALA A 20 1.22 11.90 5.83
CA ALA A 20 0.91 10.70 5.08
C ALA A 20 -0.53 10.88 4.61
N ASN A 21 -0.71 11.17 3.32
CA ASN A 21 -2.01 11.18 2.68
C ASN A 21 -2.69 9.88 3.13
N ALA A 22 -3.81 9.97 3.86
CA ALA A 22 -4.39 8.81 4.50
C ALA A 22 -4.60 7.72 3.44
N ALA A 23 -3.98 6.55 3.64
CA ALA A 23 -4.01 5.47 2.66
C ALA A 23 -5.46 5.12 2.30
N MET A 24 -5.74 4.94 1.02
CA MET A 24 -7.09 4.66 0.57
C MET A 24 -7.53 3.31 1.14
N THR A 25 -8.78 3.24 1.62
CA THR A 25 -9.34 1.94 2.04
C THR A 25 -9.64 1.06 0.83
N VAL A 26 -9.67 -0.26 1.03
CA VAL A 26 -10.08 -1.19 -0.02
C VAL A 26 -11.46 -0.84 -0.61
N GLY A 27 -12.43 -0.53 0.25
CA GLY A 27 -13.78 -0.19 -0.19
C GLY A 27 -13.82 1.09 -1.04
N ALA A 28 -13.08 2.13 -0.63
CA ALA A 28 -12.96 3.35 -1.42
C ALA A 28 -12.25 3.12 -2.77
N PHE A 29 -11.23 2.27 -2.77
CA PHE A 29 -10.52 1.88 -3.99
C PHE A 29 -11.43 1.12 -4.96
N LEU A 30 -12.15 0.11 -4.48
CA LEU A 30 -13.07 -0.69 -5.29
C LEU A 30 -14.21 0.15 -5.87
N ALA A 31 -14.80 1.04 -5.07
CA ALA A 31 -15.88 1.92 -5.54
C ALA A 31 -15.42 2.85 -6.67
N ARG A 32 -14.19 3.36 -6.60
CA ARG A 32 -13.61 4.17 -7.68
C ARG A 32 -13.15 3.33 -8.86
N ALA A 33 -12.74 2.09 -8.64
CA ALA A 33 -12.28 1.18 -9.68
C ALA A 33 -13.45 0.58 -10.50
N GLU A 34 -14.63 0.44 -9.92
CA GLU A 34 -15.84 -0.13 -10.56
C GLU A 34 -16.10 0.41 -11.97
N PRO A 35 -16.21 1.73 -12.21
CA PRO A 35 -16.48 2.26 -13.55
C PRO A 35 -15.35 1.96 -14.56
N LEU A 36 -14.10 1.83 -14.10
CA LEU A 36 -12.97 1.48 -14.96
C LEU A 36 -12.99 -0.01 -15.32
N ARG A 37 -13.49 -0.89 -14.43
CA ARG A 37 -13.67 -2.32 -14.72
C ARG A 37 -14.75 -2.55 -15.77
N ALA A 38 -15.84 -1.80 -15.71
CA ALA A 38 -16.97 -1.95 -16.63
C ALA A 38 -16.60 -1.63 -18.08
N ASN A 39 -15.65 -0.72 -18.30
CA ASN A 39 -15.17 -0.39 -19.63
C ASN A 39 -13.67 0.01 -19.61
N PRO A 40 -12.76 -0.92 -19.92
CA PRO A 40 -11.32 -0.68 -19.92
C PRO A 40 -10.86 0.38 -20.93
N LEU A 41 -11.63 0.66 -21.98
CA LEU A 41 -11.26 1.66 -23.00
C LEU A 41 -11.44 3.09 -22.47
N ILE A 42 -12.45 3.32 -21.63
CA ILE A 42 -12.64 4.63 -20.97
C ILE A 42 -11.81 4.75 -19.70
N ALA A 43 -11.35 3.63 -19.13
CA ALA A 43 -10.54 3.60 -17.92
C ALA A 43 -9.32 4.52 -18.05
N LEU A 44 -8.59 4.44 -19.16
CA LEU A 44 -7.39 5.26 -19.39
C LEU A 44 -7.69 6.76 -19.55
N MET A 45 -8.95 7.12 -19.85
CA MET A 45 -9.40 8.50 -19.95
C MET A 45 -10.00 9.03 -18.64
N SER A 46 -10.19 8.16 -17.64
CA SER A 46 -10.77 8.55 -16.36
C SER A 46 -9.79 9.41 -15.54
N PRO A 47 -10.24 10.51 -14.93
CA PRO A 47 -9.42 11.29 -14.01
C PRO A 47 -9.02 10.49 -12.76
N ASP A 48 -9.78 9.46 -12.39
CA ASP A 48 -9.44 8.58 -11.26
C ASP A 48 -8.34 7.56 -11.60
N TYR A 49 -8.10 7.26 -12.87
CA TYR A 49 -7.08 6.28 -13.28
C TYR A 49 -5.69 6.57 -12.71
N PRO A 50 -5.09 7.78 -12.87
CA PRO A 50 -3.79 8.07 -12.31
C PRO A 50 -3.76 7.97 -10.78
N VAL A 51 -4.87 8.31 -10.11
CA VAL A 51 -4.99 8.22 -8.65
C VAL A 51 -5.00 6.77 -8.19
N LEU A 52 -5.84 5.93 -8.79
CA LEU A 52 -5.93 4.51 -8.46
C LEU A 52 -4.65 3.75 -8.81
N LYS A 53 -4.03 4.10 -9.95
CA LYS A 53 -2.74 3.55 -10.32
C LYS A 53 -1.67 3.90 -9.28
N ALA A 54 -1.59 5.15 -8.85
CA ALA A 54 -0.62 5.57 -7.85
C ALA A 54 -0.82 4.85 -6.51
N GLU A 55 -2.09 4.67 -6.09
CA GLU A 55 -2.44 3.96 -4.85
C GLU A 55 -2.05 2.47 -4.93
N ALA A 56 -2.38 1.78 -6.02
CA ALA A 56 -2.01 0.38 -6.23
C ALA A 56 -0.49 0.19 -6.31
N ASP A 57 0.22 1.10 -6.99
CA ASP A 57 1.67 1.10 -7.06
C ASP A 57 2.30 1.34 -5.68
N ALA A 58 1.72 2.24 -4.87
CA ALA A 58 2.16 2.50 -3.49
C ALA A 58 1.96 1.28 -2.59
N ALA A 59 0.78 0.64 -2.63
CA ALA A 59 0.50 -0.59 -1.89
C ALA A 59 1.48 -1.71 -2.28
N THR A 60 1.74 -1.90 -3.57
CA THR A 60 2.67 -2.90 -4.07
C THR A 60 4.10 -2.64 -3.60
N ARG A 61 4.58 -1.39 -3.67
CA ARG A 61 5.92 -1.03 -3.16
C ARG A 61 6.03 -1.29 -1.67
N ALA A 62 5.01 -0.93 -0.90
CA ALA A 62 5.00 -1.15 0.54
C ALA A 62 5.02 -2.65 0.88
N LEU A 63 4.27 -3.49 0.16
CA LEU A 63 4.31 -4.95 0.37
C LEU A 63 5.66 -5.57 0.02
N ARG A 64 6.34 -5.07 -1.02
CA ARG A 64 7.72 -5.52 -1.33
C ARG A 64 8.69 -5.11 -0.22
N ALA A 65 8.56 -3.90 0.31
CA ALA A 65 9.36 -3.44 1.45
C ALA A 65 9.09 -4.31 2.69
N ASP A 66 7.82 -4.58 3.02
CA ASP A 66 7.42 -5.47 4.12
C ASP A 66 8.01 -6.88 3.94
N ALA A 67 7.98 -7.42 2.71
CA ALA A 67 8.57 -8.72 2.40
C ALA A 67 10.10 -8.73 2.60
N ALA A 68 10.80 -7.70 2.12
CA ALA A 68 12.24 -7.55 2.29
C ALA A 68 12.62 -7.42 3.78
N GLN A 69 11.88 -6.63 4.55
CA GLN A 69 12.07 -6.48 5.99
C GLN A 69 11.84 -7.80 6.74
N ARG A 70 10.78 -8.55 6.39
CA ARG A 70 10.51 -9.86 6.99
C ARG A 70 11.63 -10.85 6.67
N LYS A 71 12.11 -10.89 5.43
CA LYS A 71 13.25 -11.72 5.02
C LYS A 71 14.51 -11.38 5.81
N ALA A 72 14.85 -10.09 5.91
CA ALA A 72 16.00 -9.63 6.70
C ALA A 72 15.88 -9.99 8.18
N ALA A 73 14.66 -10.02 8.72
CA ALA A 73 14.37 -10.42 10.09
C ALA A 73 14.20 -11.93 10.29
N GLY A 74 14.45 -12.77 9.27
CA GLY A 74 14.25 -14.23 9.35
C GLY A 74 12.79 -14.65 9.54
N LYS A 75 11.82 -13.76 9.27
CA LYS A 75 10.39 -14.02 9.40
C LYS A 75 9.83 -14.58 8.09
N LYS A 76 8.90 -15.53 8.22
CA LYS A 76 8.07 -16.04 7.10
C LYS A 76 7.44 -14.87 6.33
N PRO A 77 7.40 -14.87 4.99
CA PRO A 77 6.76 -13.79 4.23
C PRO A 77 5.24 -13.75 4.48
N ILE A 78 4.59 -12.67 4.07
CA ILE A 78 3.12 -12.53 4.16
C ILE A 78 2.42 -13.53 3.23
N ALA A 79 3.01 -13.76 2.05
CA ALA A 79 2.54 -14.69 1.04
C ALA A 79 3.74 -15.38 0.38
N CYS A 80 3.58 -16.64 -0.03
CA CYS A 80 4.62 -17.44 -0.66
C CYS A 80 4.45 -17.46 -2.17
N MET A 81 4.43 -16.27 -2.75
CA MET A 81 4.36 -16.07 -4.19
C MET A 81 5.69 -16.54 -4.83
N PRO A 82 5.66 -17.34 -5.91
CA PRO A 82 6.87 -17.75 -6.62
C PRO A 82 7.70 -16.56 -7.10
N GLU A 83 9.00 -16.75 -7.25
CA GLU A 83 9.88 -15.69 -7.74
C GLU A 83 9.52 -15.30 -9.18
N GLY A 84 9.44 -14.00 -9.46
CA GLY A 84 9.04 -13.47 -10.77
C GLY A 84 7.53 -13.42 -11.03
N GLU A 85 6.73 -14.15 -10.24
CA GLU A 85 5.28 -14.18 -10.36
C GLU A 85 4.65 -12.83 -9.97
N LYS A 86 3.52 -12.48 -10.59
CA LYS A 86 2.72 -11.30 -10.26
C LYS A 86 1.25 -11.68 -10.28
N LEU A 87 0.50 -11.21 -9.29
CA LEU A 87 -0.95 -11.25 -9.37
C LEU A 87 -1.44 -10.24 -10.41
N GLY A 88 -2.31 -10.68 -11.33
CA GLY A 88 -2.94 -9.81 -12.31
C GLY A 88 -3.82 -8.75 -11.65
N ILE A 89 -4.04 -7.62 -12.33
CA ILE A 89 -4.89 -6.54 -11.79
C ILE A 89 -6.33 -7.01 -11.58
N THR A 90 -6.85 -7.85 -12.48
CA THR A 90 -8.19 -8.43 -12.36
C THR A 90 -8.28 -9.33 -11.13
N ASP A 91 -7.35 -10.27 -10.96
CA ASP A 91 -7.33 -11.17 -9.80
C ASP A 91 -7.14 -10.40 -8.48
N MET A 92 -6.37 -9.31 -8.50
CA MET A 92 -6.26 -8.40 -7.35
C MET A 92 -7.62 -7.78 -7.01
N LEU A 93 -8.32 -7.22 -8.00
CA LEU A 93 -9.61 -6.56 -7.80
C LEU A 93 -10.68 -7.56 -7.33
N ASP A 94 -10.72 -8.74 -7.91
CA ASP A 94 -11.66 -9.79 -7.54
C ASP A 94 -11.38 -10.30 -6.12
N GLY A 95 -10.11 -10.56 -5.79
CA GLY A 95 -9.73 -10.95 -4.44
C GLY A 95 -10.04 -9.87 -3.39
N LEU A 96 -9.89 -8.59 -3.73
CA LEU A 96 -10.28 -7.48 -2.86
C LEU A 96 -11.80 -7.41 -2.69
N ASP A 97 -12.57 -7.73 -3.73
CA ASP A 97 -14.03 -7.72 -3.68
C ASP A 97 -14.61 -8.88 -2.85
N GLU A 98 -13.89 -10.00 -2.77
CA GLU A 98 -14.22 -11.13 -1.89
C GLU A 98 -13.98 -10.86 -0.40
N LEU A 99 -13.27 -9.78 -0.04
CA LEU A 99 -13.00 -9.45 1.36
C LEU A 99 -14.29 -9.12 2.14
N SER A 100 -14.32 -9.45 3.43
CA SER A 100 -15.46 -9.12 4.28
C SER A 100 -15.66 -7.60 4.42
N PRO A 101 -16.87 -7.11 4.78
CA PRO A 101 -17.10 -5.68 5.00
C PRO A 101 -16.15 -5.03 6.02
N LYS A 102 -15.68 -5.81 7.00
CA LYS A 102 -14.68 -5.37 7.99
C LYS A 102 -13.30 -5.20 7.33
N GLU A 103 -12.90 -6.13 6.48
CA GLU A 103 -11.62 -6.09 5.77
C GLU A 103 -11.61 -5.01 4.69
N LYS A 104 -12.76 -4.72 4.07
CA LYS A 104 -12.89 -3.61 3.10
C LYS A 104 -12.63 -2.22 3.73
N ARG A 105 -12.61 -2.09 5.06
CA ARG A 105 -12.23 -0.87 5.79
C ARG A 105 -10.73 -0.72 6.02
N LEU A 106 -9.95 -1.75 5.74
CA LEU A 106 -8.50 -1.70 5.87
C LEU A 106 -7.88 -0.82 4.78
N PRO A 107 -6.68 -0.25 5.02
CA PRO A 107 -5.86 0.33 3.97
C PRO A 107 -5.65 -0.65 2.81
N LEU A 108 -5.54 -0.16 1.58
CA LEU A 108 -5.40 -1.00 0.39
C LEU A 108 -4.25 -1.99 0.50
N LYS A 109 -3.10 -1.56 1.04
CA LYS A 109 -1.93 -2.42 1.31
C LYS A 109 -2.31 -3.65 2.13
N ASP A 110 -3.08 -3.47 3.20
CA ASP A 110 -3.40 -4.53 4.15
C ASP A 110 -4.52 -5.43 3.62
N GLY A 111 -5.46 -4.88 2.85
CA GLY A 111 -6.39 -5.67 2.06
C GLY A 111 -5.67 -6.54 1.04
N TYR A 112 -4.75 -5.96 0.28
CA TYR A 112 -4.01 -6.68 -0.75
C TYR A 112 -3.08 -7.74 -0.16
N ALA A 113 -2.47 -7.48 1.01
CA ALA A 113 -1.75 -8.50 1.78
C ALA A 113 -2.59 -9.76 2.06
N ARG A 114 -3.87 -9.59 2.40
CA ARG A 114 -4.80 -10.71 2.67
C ARG A 114 -5.10 -11.49 1.40
N VAL A 115 -5.34 -10.79 0.29
CA VAL A 115 -5.54 -11.41 -1.03
C VAL A 115 -4.32 -12.26 -1.37
N LEU A 116 -3.10 -11.69 -1.31
CA LEU A 116 -1.88 -12.43 -1.59
C LEU A 116 -1.69 -13.64 -0.67
N ALA A 117 -1.97 -13.51 0.62
CA ALA A 117 -1.84 -14.60 1.58
C ALA A 117 -2.86 -15.73 1.31
N LYS A 118 -4.07 -15.38 0.83
CA LYS A 118 -5.11 -16.34 0.43
C LYS A 118 -4.73 -17.04 -0.88
N THR A 119 -4.24 -16.30 -1.86
CA THR A 119 -3.88 -16.82 -3.20
C THR A 119 -2.59 -17.63 -3.18
N PHE A 120 -1.60 -17.20 -2.39
CA PHE A 120 -0.29 -17.85 -2.27
C PHE A 120 0.01 -18.24 -0.81
N PRO A 121 -0.74 -19.22 -0.26
CA PRO A 121 -0.56 -19.63 1.12
C PRO A 121 0.82 -20.26 1.31
N CYS A 122 1.52 -19.80 2.32
CA CYS A 122 2.78 -20.40 2.70
C CYS A 122 2.57 -21.68 3.49
N ARG A 123 2.92 -22.84 2.92
CA ARG A 123 2.90 -24.14 3.60
C ARG A 123 4.20 -24.38 4.36
#